data_AF-A0A379PLW8-F1
#
_entry.id   AF-A0A379PLW8-F1
#
_cell.length_a   1.000
_cell.length_b   1.000
_cell.length_c   1.000
_cell.angle_alpha   90.00
_cell.angle_beta   90.00
_cell.angle_gamma   90.00
#
_symmetry.space_group_name_H-M   'P 1'
#
loop_
_entity.id
_entity.type
_entity.pdbx_description
1 polymer ?
#
loop_
_entity_poly.entity_id
_entity_poly.type
_entity_poly.pdbx_seq_one_letter_code
_entity_poly.pdbx_strand_id
1 'polypeptide(L)'
;MIPPVAWETGPHQLRQWYFDTADLIDSIGPTAWRQQWADAPPLPIFADYPQGKFQPGVDDDVVSAALRGVGSSDLPDPDRLTSIRQPTLVLAWDTDPLHPISTAERLAELIPDSTLHVAHTIDEIREWTEITSRFFSD
;
A
#
# COMPACT_ATOMS: atom_id res chain seq x y z
N MET A 1 -7.11 -3.33 -6.00
CA MET A 1 -6.64 -2.21 -5.17
C MET A 1 -6.17 -2.80 -3.85
N ILE A 2 -5.04 -2.36 -3.31
CA ILE A 2 -4.60 -2.75 -1.96
C ILE A 2 -5.37 -1.85 -0.98
N PRO A 3 -6.17 -2.40 -0.05
CA PRO A 3 -6.88 -1.59 0.93
C PRO A 3 -5.92 -1.06 2.00
N PRO A 4 -6.19 0.10 2.62
CA PRO A 4 -5.34 0.66 3.69
C PRO A 4 -5.29 -0.25 4.92
N VAL A 5 -6.43 -0.85 5.25
CA VAL A 5 -6.59 -1.86 6.30
C VAL A 5 -7.59 -2.89 5.84
N ALA A 6 -7.54 -4.08 6.41
CA ALA A 6 -8.45 -5.16 6.08
C ALA A 6 -9.23 -5.66 7.30
N TRP A 7 -10.48 -6.06 7.08
CA TRP A 7 -11.40 -6.66 8.07
C TRP A 7 -11.82 -5.78 9.24
N GLU A 8 -11.33 -4.54 9.31
CA GLU A 8 -11.79 -3.53 10.26
C GLU A 8 -13.27 -3.19 10.05
N THR A 9 -14.02 -3.08 11.14
CA THR A 9 -15.44 -2.72 11.09
C THR A 9 -15.65 -1.25 11.44
N GLY A 10 -16.56 -0.60 10.70
CA GLY A 10 -16.91 0.80 10.94
C GLY A 10 -15.90 1.82 10.40
N PRO A 11 -16.04 3.10 10.81
CA PRO A 11 -15.14 4.16 10.37
C PRO A 11 -13.70 3.89 10.80
N HIS A 12 -12.76 4.01 9.87
CA HIS A 12 -11.33 3.83 10.13
C HIS A 12 -10.53 5.01 9.57
N GLN A 13 -9.66 5.61 10.38
CA GLN A 13 -8.93 6.82 10.00
C GLN A 13 -8.09 6.63 8.73
N LEU A 14 -7.44 5.47 8.60
CA LEU A 14 -6.63 5.18 7.40
C LEU A 14 -7.48 5.05 6.13
N ARG A 15 -8.75 4.61 6.23
CA ARG A 15 -9.68 4.64 5.10
C ARG A 15 -10.11 6.08 4.79
N GLN A 16 -10.41 6.85 5.84
CA GLN A 16 -10.86 8.24 5.71
C GLN A 16 -9.83 9.12 4.98
N TRP A 17 -8.53 8.90 5.21
CA TRP A 17 -7.46 9.63 4.52
C TRP A 17 -7.59 9.58 2.99
N TYR A 18 -7.98 8.43 2.42
CA TYR A 18 -8.17 8.28 0.98
C TYR A 18 -9.39 9.05 0.46
N PHE A 19 -10.48 9.10 1.23
CA PHE A 19 -11.66 9.89 0.88
C PHE A 19 -11.36 11.39 0.98
N ASP A 20 -10.72 11.83 2.06
CA ASP A 20 -10.34 13.23 2.26
C ASP A 20 -9.38 13.71 1.15
N THR A 21 -8.45 12.85 0.73
CA THR A 21 -7.53 13.16 -0.37
C THR A 21 -8.26 13.23 -1.71
N ALA A 22 -9.22 12.34 -1.98
CA ALA A 22 -10.04 12.41 -3.18
C ALA A 22 -10.90 13.68 -3.22
N ASP A 23 -11.49 14.07 -2.09
CA ASP A 23 -12.28 15.30 -1.97
C ASP A 23 -11.40 16.56 -2.12
N LEU A 24 -10.16 16.52 -1.62
CA LEU A 24 -9.18 17.58 -1.85
C LEU A 24 -8.87 17.71 -3.34
N ILE A 25 -8.59 16.60 -4.04
CA ILE A 25 -8.31 16.63 -5.49
C ILE A 25 -9.49 17.21 -6.26
N ASP A 26 -10.73 16.84 -5.93
CA ASP A 26 -11.91 17.40 -6.60
C ASP A 26 -12.08 18.90 -6.33
N SER A 27 -11.58 19.38 -5.19
CA SER A 27 -11.62 20.80 -4.81
C SER A 27 -10.53 21.65 -5.49
N ILE A 28 -9.27 21.16 -5.51
CA ILE A 28 -8.12 21.94 -6.00
C ILE A 28 -7.67 21.56 -7.42
N GLY A 29 -8.18 20.46 -7.96
CA GLY A 29 -7.77 19.86 -9.22
C GLY A 29 -6.50 18.99 -9.09
N PRO A 30 -6.36 17.95 -9.94
CA PRO A 30 -5.27 16.98 -9.84
C PRO A 30 -3.89 17.61 -10.08
N THR A 31 -3.77 18.62 -10.94
CA THR A 31 -2.50 19.33 -11.16
C THR A 31 -2.00 20.03 -9.90
N ALA A 32 -2.87 20.73 -9.17
CA ALA A 32 -2.48 21.41 -7.93
C ALA A 32 -2.15 20.41 -6.82
N TRP A 33 -2.91 19.31 -6.74
CA TRP A 33 -2.61 18.22 -5.81
C TRP A 33 -1.24 17.57 -6.08
N ARG A 34 -0.88 17.31 -7.35
CA ARG A 34 0.45 16.77 -7.69
C ARG A 34 1.59 17.70 -7.31
N GLN A 35 1.40 19.02 -7.40
CA GLN A 35 2.37 19.99 -6.92
C GLN A 35 2.55 19.88 -5.40
N GLN A 36 1.45 19.83 -4.64
CA GLN A 36 1.51 19.62 -3.19
C GLN A 36 2.17 18.29 -2.82
N TRP A 37 1.89 17.22 -3.57
CA TRP A 37 2.53 15.92 -3.39
C TRP A 37 4.03 15.97 -3.64
N ALA A 38 4.47 16.67 -4.71
CA ALA A 38 5.88 16.81 -5.04
C ALA A 38 6.69 17.55 -3.96
N ASP A 39 6.06 18.48 -3.24
CA ASP A 39 6.65 19.26 -2.16
C ASP A 39 6.53 18.60 -0.77
N ALA A 40 5.81 17.48 -0.67
CA ALA A 40 5.61 16.76 0.58
C ALA A 40 6.93 16.10 1.07
N PRO A 41 7.16 16.03 2.39
CA PRO A 41 8.30 15.29 2.92
C PRO A 41 8.23 13.81 2.52
N PRO A 42 9.37 13.13 2.32
CA PRO A 42 9.39 11.71 2.03
C PRO A 42 8.80 10.91 3.21
N LEU A 43 8.31 9.71 2.93
CA LEU A 43 8.01 8.75 4.01
C LEU A 43 9.30 8.42 4.77
N PRO A 44 9.21 8.07 6.07
CA PRO A 44 10.39 7.79 6.91
C PRO A 44 11.38 6.79 6.28
N ILE A 45 10.88 5.70 5.68
CA ILE A 45 11.73 4.70 5.02
C ILE A 45 12.50 5.24 3.80
N PHE A 46 12.02 6.33 3.20
CA PHE A 46 12.62 6.98 2.04
C PHE A 46 13.39 8.26 2.41
N ALA A 47 13.62 8.53 3.70
CA ALA A 47 14.30 9.76 4.14
C ALA A 47 15.68 9.95 3.48
N ASP A 48 16.43 8.87 3.30
CA ASP A 48 17.76 8.86 2.67
C ASP A 48 17.72 8.55 1.15
N TYR A 49 16.53 8.48 0.56
CA TYR A 49 16.36 8.23 -0.87
C TYR A 49 16.31 9.54 -1.66
N PRO A 50 16.85 9.60 -2.90
CA PRO A 50 16.79 10.81 -3.71
C PRO A 50 15.36 11.34 -3.88
N GLN A 51 15.15 12.60 -3.47
CA GLN A 51 13.87 13.32 -3.56
C GLN A 51 13.38 13.42 -5.01
N GLY A 52 12.05 13.52 -5.19
CA GLY A 52 11.44 13.79 -6.50
C GLY A 52 11.25 12.58 -7.42
N LYS A 53 11.46 11.35 -6.93
CA LYS A 53 11.32 10.12 -7.73
C LYS A 53 9.95 9.44 -7.64
N PHE A 54 9.07 9.88 -6.75
CA PHE A 54 7.77 9.24 -6.53
C PHE A 54 6.63 10.19 -6.92
N GLN A 55 6.14 10.02 -8.15
CA GLN A 55 4.90 10.64 -8.61
C GLN A 55 3.83 9.56 -8.73
N PRO A 56 2.59 9.80 -8.27
CA PRO A 56 1.51 8.84 -8.41
C PRO A 56 1.24 8.52 -9.89
N GLY A 57 1.50 7.27 -10.30
CA GLY A 57 1.35 6.79 -11.68
C GLY A 57 -0.10 6.46 -12.05
N VAL A 58 -1.03 7.35 -11.75
CA VAL A 58 -2.47 7.24 -12.04
C VAL A 58 -2.90 8.47 -12.81
N ASP A 59 -3.79 8.35 -13.80
CA ASP A 59 -4.21 9.49 -14.62
C ASP A 59 -5.08 10.50 -13.86
N ASP A 60 -5.01 11.77 -14.27
CA ASP A 60 -5.69 12.91 -13.63
C ASP A 60 -7.22 12.78 -13.62
N ASP A 61 -7.79 12.12 -14.63
CA ASP A 61 -9.23 11.92 -14.78
C ASP A 61 -9.80 10.85 -13.84
N VAL A 62 -8.95 9.93 -13.35
CA VAL A 62 -9.37 8.80 -12.50
C VAL A 62 -8.77 8.82 -11.11
N VAL A 63 -7.81 9.68 -10.79
CA VAL A 63 -7.10 9.65 -9.48
C VAL A 63 -8.05 9.77 -8.28
N SER A 64 -9.03 10.69 -8.29
CA SER A 64 -10.00 10.82 -7.20
C SER A 64 -10.85 9.56 -7.06
N ALA A 65 -11.33 9.01 -8.18
CA ALA A 65 -12.13 7.79 -8.18
C ALA A 65 -11.32 6.57 -7.70
N ALA A 66 -10.05 6.48 -8.11
CA ALA A 66 -9.13 5.42 -7.70
C ALA A 66 -8.89 5.46 -6.17
N LEU A 67 -8.66 6.64 -5.59
CA LEU A 67 -8.48 6.80 -4.15
C LEU A 67 -9.76 6.42 -3.37
N ARG A 68 -10.93 6.84 -3.83
CA ARG A 68 -12.21 6.38 -3.24
C ARG A 68 -12.37 4.87 -3.32
N GLY A 69 -11.94 4.27 -4.44
CA GLY A 69 -11.89 2.82 -4.61
C GLY A 69 -10.98 2.14 -3.59
N VAL A 70 -9.81 2.70 -3.30
CA VAL A 70 -8.91 2.21 -2.24
C VAL A 70 -9.59 2.29 -0.87
N GLY A 71 -10.08 3.47 -0.47
CA GLY A 71 -10.71 3.66 0.85
C GLY A 71 -11.94 2.78 1.09
N SER A 72 -12.66 2.43 0.02
CA SER A 72 -13.84 1.55 0.05
C SER A 72 -13.51 0.06 -0.06
N SER A 73 -12.26 -0.30 -0.39
CA SER A 73 -11.88 -1.69 -0.62
C SER A 73 -11.59 -2.45 0.67
N ASP A 74 -11.69 -3.77 0.60
CA ASP A 74 -11.29 -4.68 1.67
C ASP A 74 -10.67 -5.94 1.05
N LEU A 75 -9.95 -6.72 1.86
CA LEU A 75 -9.50 -8.05 1.45
C LEU A 75 -10.67 -9.04 1.51
N PRO A 76 -10.56 -10.18 0.79
CA PRO A 76 -11.53 -11.25 0.91
C PRO A 76 -11.74 -11.71 2.36
N ASP A 77 -12.88 -12.33 2.61
CA ASP A 77 -13.15 -13.01 3.88
C ASP A 77 -11.95 -13.92 4.28
N PRO A 78 -11.49 -13.86 5.55
CA PRO A 78 -10.35 -14.64 6.02
C PRO A 78 -10.41 -16.13 5.69
N ASP A 79 -11.60 -16.75 5.74
CA ASP A 79 -11.76 -18.18 5.45
C ASP A 79 -11.43 -18.49 3.98
N ARG A 80 -11.68 -17.54 3.06
CA ARG A 80 -11.30 -17.68 1.66
C ARG A 80 -9.78 -17.68 1.47
N LEU A 81 -9.04 -16.95 2.30
CA LEU A 81 -7.58 -16.90 2.22
C LEU A 81 -6.93 -18.23 2.60
N THR A 82 -7.53 -18.96 3.54
CA THR A 82 -7.08 -20.32 3.93
C THR A 82 -7.15 -21.34 2.79
N SER A 83 -7.93 -21.04 1.75
CA SER A 83 -8.09 -21.89 0.58
C SER A 83 -7.03 -21.66 -0.51
N ILE A 84 -6.22 -20.60 -0.40
CA ILE A 84 -5.13 -20.32 -1.34
C ILE A 84 -4.06 -21.41 -1.18
N ARG A 85 -3.71 -22.06 -2.29
CA ARG A 85 -2.75 -23.18 -2.30
C ARG A 85 -1.44 -22.85 -3.00
N GLN A 86 -1.40 -21.74 -3.72
CA GLN A 86 -0.22 -21.24 -4.39
C GLN A 86 0.74 -20.66 -3.34
N PRO A 87 2.06 -20.86 -3.52
CA PRO A 87 3.05 -20.09 -2.78
C PRO A 87 2.70 -18.60 -2.87
N THR A 88 2.80 -17.87 -1.76
CA THR A 88 2.44 -16.46 -1.70
C THR A 88 3.54 -15.63 -1.04
N LEU A 89 4.09 -14.67 -1.77
CA LEU A 89 5.03 -13.70 -1.21
C LEU A 89 4.25 -12.46 -0.75
N VAL A 90 4.41 -12.09 0.53
CA VAL A 90 3.89 -10.85 1.11
C VAL A 90 5.07 -9.93 1.41
N LEU A 91 5.08 -8.74 0.81
CA LEU A 91 6.08 -7.71 1.03
C LEU A 91 5.43 -6.52 1.75
N ALA A 92 6.04 -6.08 2.85
CA ALA A 92 5.60 -4.93 3.62
C ALA A 92 6.80 -4.13 4.14
N TRP A 93 6.59 -2.90 4.59
CA TRP A 93 7.58 -2.18 5.39
C TRP A 93 6.94 -1.57 6.65
N ASP A 94 7.73 -1.41 7.70
CA ASP A 94 7.23 -1.12 9.06
C ASP A 94 6.79 0.33 9.31
N THR A 95 7.21 1.23 8.44
CA THR A 95 6.93 2.68 8.51
C THR A 95 5.94 3.17 7.45
N ASP A 96 5.11 2.28 6.87
CA ASP A 96 3.97 2.71 6.04
C ASP A 96 2.87 3.29 6.95
N PRO A 97 2.56 4.60 6.84
CA PRO A 97 1.54 5.20 7.70
C PRO A 97 0.09 4.82 7.29
N LEU A 98 -0.11 4.28 6.08
CA LEU A 98 -1.41 3.97 5.51
C LEU A 98 -1.70 2.47 5.40
N HIS A 99 -0.67 1.61 5.54
CA HIS A 99 -0.79 0.14 5.49
C HIS A 99 -0.02 -0.53 6.65
N PRO A 100 -0.64 -0.72 7.82
CA PRO A 100 0.04 -1.28 8.98
C PRO A 100 0.49 -2.73 8.77
N ILE A 101 1.67 -3.09 9.28
CA ILE A 101 2.23 -4.44 9.16
C ILE A 101 1.33 -5.53 9.72
N SER A 102 0.44 -5.21 10.67
CA SER A 102 -0.53 -6.15 11.22
C SER A 102 -1.43 -6.79 10.16
N THR A 103 -1.74 -6.06 9.08
CA THR A 103 -2.48 -6.63 7.95
C THR A 103 -1.64 -7.65 7.18
N ALA A 104 -0.34 -7.38 6.99
CA ALA A 104 0.59 -8.28 6.31
C ALA A 104 0.91 -9.53 7.16
N GLU A 105 1.10 -9.36 8.47
CA GLU A 105 1.24 -10.46 9.44
C GLU A 105 0.00 -11.36 9.41
N ARG A 106 -1.20 -10.76 9.44
CA ARG A 106 -2.45 -11.51 9.39
C ARG A 106 -2.63 -12.27 8.08
N LEU A 107 -2.22 -11.69 6.94
CA LEU A 107 -2.19 -12.40 5.66
C LEU A 107 -1.27 -13.63 5.73
N ALA A 108 -0.10 -13.48 6.35
CA ALA A 108 0.87 -14.55 6.48
C ALA A 108 0.42 -15.68 7.41
N GLU A 109 -0.39 -15.36 8.42
CA GLU A 109 -1.04 -16.36 9.29
C GLU A 109 -2.14 -17.14 8.57
N LEU A 110 -2.88 -16.48 7.67
CA LEU A 110 -4.07 -17.05 7.03
C LEU A 110 -3.74 -17.90 5.80
N ILE A 111 -2.68 -17.58 5.06
CA ILE A 111 -2.32 -18.24 3.81
C ILE A 111 -1.33 -19.39 4.11
N PRO A 112 -1.69 -20.67 3.86
CA PRO A 112 -0.90 -21.83 4.32
C PRO A 112 0.55 -21.94 3.82
N ASP A 113 0.87 -21.32 2.68
CA ASP A 113 2.21 -21.35 2.07
C ASP A 113 2.65 -19.93 1.71
N SER A 114 2.59 -19.04 2.70
CA SER A 114 3.04 -17.66 2.53
C SER A 114 4.37 -17.38 3.21
N THR A 115 5.16 -16.53 2.56
CA THR A 115 6.39 -15.96 3.10
C THR A 115 6.20 -14.45 3.25
N LEU A 116 6.37 -13.95 4.48
CA LEU A 116 6.34 -12.52 4.77
C LEU A 116 7.76 -11.96 4.85
N HIS A 117 8.02 -10.89 4.12
CA HIS A 117 9.21 -10.06 4.29
C HIS A 117 8.80 -8.64 4.69
N VAL A 118 9.28 -8.20 5.85
CA VAL A 118 9.11 -6.82 6.35
C VAL A 118 10.43 -6.09 6.18
N ALA A 119 10.42 -4.98 5.45
CA ALA A 119 11.55 -4.08 5.33
C ALA A 119 11.50 -2.99 6.41
N HIS A 120 12.68 -2.66 6.92
CA HIS A 120 12.94 -1.61 7.91
C HIS A 120 13.80 -0.49 7.36
N THR A 121 14.43 -0.71 6.20
CA THR A 121 15.32 0.25 5.55
C THR A 121 15.08 0.32 4.04
N ILE A 122 15.53 1.41 3.43
CA ILE A 122 15.51 1.55 1.98
C ILE A 122 16.37 0.52 1.25
N ASP A 123 17.46 0.07 1.87
CA ASP A 123 18.33 -0.95 1.28
C ASP A 123 17.61 -2.31 1.24
N GLU A 124 16.84 -2.65 2.27
CA GLU A 124 15.98 -3.84 2.26
C GLU A 124 14.85 -3.73 1.21
N ILE A 125 14.26 -2.54 1.00
CA ILE A 125 13.32 -2.33 -0.10
C ILE A 125 13.99 -2.57 -1.47
N ARG A 126 15.25 -2.15 -1.64
CA ARG A 126 15.97 -2.34 -2.92
C ARG A 126 16.18 -3.83 -3.23
N GLU A 127 16.23 -4.68 -2.22
CA GLU A 127 16.32 -6.13 -2.39
C GLU A 127 15.02 -6.77 -2.89
N TRP A 128 13.87 -6.08 -2.83
CA TRP A 128 12.57 -6.65 -3.21
C TRP A 128 12.53 -7.19 -4.64
N THR A 129 13.28 -6.58 -5.58
CA THR A 129 13.36 -7.08 -6.96
C THR A 129 14.00 -8.47 -7.00
N GLU A 130 15.06 -8.67 -6.23
CA GLU A 130 15.78 -9.95 -6.14
C GLU A 130 14.96 -10.98 -5.35
N ILE A 131 14.36 -10.58 -4.22
CA ILE A 131 13.45 -11.44 -3.44
C ILE A 131 12.30 -11.95 -4.31
N THR A 132 11.66 -11.06 -5.06
CA THR A 132 10.58 -11.41 -6.00
C THR A 132 11.07 -12.33 -7.12
N SER A 133 12.25 -12.06 -7.69
CA SER A 133 12.81 -12.90 -8.76
C SER A 133 13.11 -14.31 -8.29
N ARG A 134 13.66 -14.46 -7.09
CA ARG A 134 13.94 -15.76 -6.45
C ARG A 134 12.65 -16.52 -6.19
N PHE A 135 11.64 -15.85 -5.64
CA PHE A 135 10.35 -16.45 -5.36
C PHE A 135 9.66 -17.07 -6.60
N PHE A 136 9.87 -16.50 -7.79
CA PHE A 136 9.35 -17.07 -9.05
C PHE A 136 10.27 -18.12 -9.71
N SER A 137 11.50 -18.27 -9.22
CA SER A 137 12.48 -19.21 -9.77
C SER A 137 12.52 -20.55 -9.02
N ASP A 138 11.93 -20.59 -7.82
CA ASP A 138 11.72 -21.78 -7.00
C ASP A 138 10.46 -22.57 -7.44
#